data_AF-A0A7J7M452-F1
#
_entry.id   AF-A0A7J7M452-F1
#
_cell.length_a   1.000
_cell.length_b   1.000
_cell.length_c   1.000
_cell.angle_alpha   90.00
_cell.angle_beta   90.00
_cell.angle_gamma   90.00
#
_symmetry.space_group_name_H-M   'P 1'
#
loop_
_entity.id
_entity.type
_entity.pdbx_description
1 polymer ?
#
loop_
_entity_poly.entity_id
_entity_poly.type
_entity_poly.pdbx_seq_one_letter_code
_entity_poly.pdbx_strand_id
1 'polypeptide(L)' 'MEFVAPETQQDQLRQLKRFNVGKDCPVFDGLYNFCQTYAGGSVGGAVKLNHRLCDIAINWAGGLHHAKKCEASEFS' A
#
# COMPACT_ATOMS: atom_id res chain seq x y z
N MET A 1 1.45 -16.29 0.52
CA MET A 1 1.19 -14.90 0.95
C MET A 1 0.08 -15.00 1.96
N GLU A 2 0.34 -14.71 3.23
CA GLU A 2 -0.71 -14.78 4.24
C GLU A 2 -1.63 -13.56 4.09
N PHE A 3 -2.93 -13.81 4.06
CA PHE A 3 -3.94 -12.75 4.03
C PHE A 3 -4.05 -12.15 5.44
N VAL A 4 -4.09 -10.83 5.52
CA VAL A 4 -4.23 -10.09 6.77
C VAL A 4 -5.54 -9.32 6.68
N ALA A 5 -6.44 -9.61 7.61
CA ALA A 5 -7.71 -8.92 7.76
C ALA A 5 -8.04 -8.76 9.25
N PRO A 6 -9.01 -7.91 9.63
CA PRO A 6 -9.35 -7.66 11.02
C PRO A 6 -9.67 -8.93 11.82
N GLU A 7 -10.20 -9.96 11.17
CA GLU A 7 -10.51 -11.26 11.77
C GLU A 7 -9.27 -12.14 12.01
N THR A 8 -8.22 -12.02 11.20
CA THR A 8 -6.99 -12.84 11.30
C THR A 8 -5.88 -12.16 12.09
N GLN A 9 -6.05 -10.89 12.45
CA GLN A 9 -4.99 -10.06 13.04
C GLN A 9 -4.43 -10.64 14.36
N GLN A 10 -5.28 -11.27 15.17
CA GLN A 10 -4.88 -11.85 16.46
C GLN A 10 -3.95 -13.05 16.29
N ASP A 11 -4.16 -13.84 15.24
CA ASP A 11 -3.31 -14.99 14.91
C ASP A 11 -1.96 -14.56 14.33
N GLN A 12 -1.87 -13.33 13.82
CA GLN A 12 -0.73 -12.80 13.09
C GLN A 12 0.06 -11.72 13.84
N LEU A 13 -0.17 -11.53 15.15
CA LEU A 13 0.45 -10.48 15.97
C LEU A 13 1.98 -10.39 15.85
N ARG A 14 2.69 -11.52 15.76
CA ARG A 14 4.15 -11.54 15.57
C ARG A 14 4.58 -10.94 14.24
N GLN A 15 3.85 -11.20 13.17
CA GLN A 15 4.14 -10.63 11.85
C GLN A 15 3.74 -9.17 11.79
N LEU A 16 2.57 -8.81 12.32
CA LEU A 16 2.10 -7.42 12.38
C LEU A 16 3.12 -6.52 13.09
N LYS A 17 3.64 -6.98 14.23
CA LYS A 17 4.71 -6.28 14.96
C LYS A 17 6.01 -6.19 14.14
N ARG A 18 6.39 -7.25 13.42
CA ARG A 18 7.60 -7.27 12.57
C ARG A 18 7.49 -6.29 11.39
N PHE A 19 6.31 -6.14 10.81
CA PHE A 19 6.07 -5.28 9.64
C PHE A 19 5.53 -3.89 10.01
N ASN A 20 5.50 -3.55 11.30
CA ASN A 20 5.00 -2.27 11.83
C ASN A 20 3.55 -1.95 11.40
N VAL A 21 2.70 -2.98 11.35
CA VAL A 21 1.26 -2.86 11.06
C VAL A 21 0.51 -2.93 12.39
N GLY A 22 -0.30 -1.91 12.69
CA GLY A 22 -0.92 -1.75 14.00
C GLY A 22 -1.44 -0.32 14.21
N LYS A 23 -1.04 0.33 15.29
CA LYS A 23 -1.62 1.61 15.73
C LYS A 23 -1.58 2.71 14.67
N ASP A 24 -0.41 2.94 14.07
CA ASP A 24 -0.21 4.04 13.11
C ASP A 24 -0.40 3.60 11.65
N CYS A 25 -0.61 2.29 11.44
CA CYS A 25 -0.82 1.65 10.14
C CYS A 25 -1.83 0.49 10.33
N PRO A 26 -3.13 0.78 10.52
CA PRO A 26 -4.11 -0.20 10.96
C PRO A 26 -4.43 -1.26 9.91
N VAL A 27 -4.80 -2.45 10.38
CA VAL A 27 -5.44 -3.47 9.55
C VAL A 27 -6.90 -3.07 9.34
N PHE A 28 -7.35 -3.08 8.09
CA PHE A 28 -8.74 -2.83 7.72
C PHE A 28 -9.17 -3.71 6.54
N ASP A 29 -10.49 -3.87 6.38
CA ASP A 29 -11.06 -4.66 5.29
C ASP A 29 -10.67 -4.10 3.93
N GLY A 30 -10.03 -4.93 3.11
CA GLY A 30 -9.56 -4.51 1.80
C GLY A 30 -8.24 -3.73 1.79
N LEU A 31 -7.46 -3.74 2.89
CA LEU A 31 -6.11 -3.14 2.95
C LEU A 31 -5.26 -3.49 1.73
N TYR A 32 -5.22 -4.77 1.34
CA TYR A 32 -4.45 -5.20 0.17
C TYR A 32 -4.98 -4.62 -1.15
N ASN A 33 -6.30 -4.58 -1.34
CA ASN A 33 -6.93 -4.01 -2.53
C ASN A 33 -6.69 -2.49 -2.62
N PHE A 34 -6.70 -1.81 -1.47
CA PHE A 34 -6.32 -0.41 -1.35
C PHE A 34 -4.87 -0.20 -1.83
N CYS A 35 -3.92 -1.00 -1.31
CA CYS A 35 -2.52 -0.94 -1.75
C CYS A 35 -2.34 -1.25 -3.24
N GLN A 36 -3.08 -2.23 -3.78
CA GLN A 36 -3.03 -2.57 -5.21
C GLN A 36 -3.51 -1.41 -6.09
N THR A 37 -4.65 -0.80 -5.76
CA THR A 37 -5.22 0.32 -6.52
C THR A 37 -4.28 1.53 -6.47
N TYR A 38 -3.78 1.83 -5.27
CA TYR A 38 -2.80 2.87 -5.01
C TYR A 38 -1.56 2.74 -5.89
N ALA A 39 -0.89 1.58 -5.84
CA ALA A 39 0.38 1.35 -6.52
C ALA A 39 0.16 1.21 -8.03
N GLY A 40 -0.92 0.53 -8.42
CA GLY A 40 -1.31 0.33 -9.80
C GLY A 40 -1.55 1.64 -10.55
N GLY A 41 -2.15 2.64 -9.91
CA GLY A 41 -2.34 3.97 -10.51
C GLY A 41 -1.02 4.64 -10.88
N SER A 42 -0.03 4.61 -9.98
CA SER A 42 1.30 5.20 -10.22
C SER A 42 2.08 4.43 -11.29
N VAL A 43 2.07 3.10 -11.26
CA VAL A 43 2.72 2.25 -12.28
C VAL A 43 2.06 2.46 -13.64
N GLY A 44 0.73 2.48 -13.71
CA GLY A 44 -0.03 2.74 -14.94
C GLY A 44 0.26 4.13 -15.52
N GLY A 45 0.37 5.15 -14.66
CA GLY A 45 0.80 6.50 -15.06
C GLY A 45 2.21 6.50 -15.67
N ALA A 46 3.16 5.82 -15.02
CA ALA A 46 4.53 5.68 -15.52
C ALA A 46 4.58 4.97 -16.89
N VAL A 47 3.79 3.91 -17.08
CA VAL A 47 3.66 3.22 -18.37
C VAL A 47 3.17 4.18 -19.46
N LYS A 48 2.13 4.99 -19.19
CA LYS A 48 1.62 5.96 -20.15
C LYS A 48 2.65 7.02 -20.53
N LEU A 49 3.40 7.54 -19.56
CA LEU A 49 4.48 8.51 -19.80
C LEU A 49 5.61 7.88 -20.64
N ASN A 50 6.05 6.66 -20.31
CA ASN A 50 7.13 5.97 -21.02
C ASN A 50 6.79 5.70 -22.49
N HIS A 51 5.53 5.38 -22.79
CA HIS A 51 5.04 5.16 -24.14
C HIS A 51 4.62 6.45 -24.86
N ARG A 52 4.86 7.63 -24.26
CA ARG A 52 4.47 8.95 -24.79
C ARG A 52 2.98 9.05 -25.13
N LEU A 53 2.14 8.34 -24.35
CA LEU A 53 0.68 8.35 -24.51
C LEU A 53 0.02 9.52 -23.77
N CYS A 54 0.77 10.20 -22.89
CA CYS A 54 0.38 11.45 -22.25
C CYS A 54 1.62 12.24 -21.85
N ASP A 55 1.49 13.55 -21.71
CA ASP A 55 2.54 14.42 -21.16
C ASP A 55 2.48 14.50 -19.63
N ILE A 56 1.28 14.38 -19.06
CA ILE A 56 1.03 14.46 -17.62
C ILE A 56 0.10 13.32 -17.20
N ALA A 57 0.49 12.59 -16.15
CA ALA A 57 -0.33 11.59 -15.48
C ALA A 57 -0.45 11.95 -13.99
N ILE A 58 -1.68 11.96 -13.47
CA ILE A 58 -1.96 12.33 -12.07
C ILE A 58 -2.60 11.13 -11.36
N ASN A 59 -2.05 10.78 -10.20
CA ASN A 59 -2.62 9.79 -9.29
C ASN A 59 -2.76 10.40 -7.90
N TRP A 60 -3.94 10.95 -7.59
CA TRP A 60 -4.22 11.54 -6.27
C TRP A 60 -4.27 10.54 -5.14
N ALA A 61 -4.56 9.27 -5.44
CA ALA A 61 -4.48 8.22 -4.45
C ALA A 61 -3.01 7.90 -4.10
N GLY A 62 -2.06 8.21 -5.00
CA GLY A 62 -0.62 7.99 -4.88
C GLY A 62 0.07 8.79 -3.75
N GLY A 63 1.39 8.62 -3.59
CA GLY A 63 2.20 9.46 -2.69
C GLY A 63 2.52 8.93 -1.28
N LEU A 64 2.26 7.65 -0.96
CA LEU A 64 2.68 6.93 0.26
C LEU A 64 4.22 6.78 0.34
N HIS A 65 4.91 7.90 0.53
CA HIS A 65 6.36 8.01 0.54
C HIS A 65 7.05 7.46 1.80
N HIS A 66 6.30 7.23 2.88
CA HIS A 66 6.85 6.70 4.13
C HIS A 66 7.07 5.18 4.10
N ALA A 67 6.44 4.45 3.17
CA ALA A 67 6.59 3.00 3.07
C ALA A 67 8.05 2.57 2.85
N LYS A 68 8.49 1.54 3.58
CA LYS A 68 9.84 0.98 3.43
C LYS A 68 9.76 -0.45 2.89
N LYS A 69 10.91 -0.98 2.44
CA LYS A 69 11.00 -2.29 1.77
C LYS A 69 10.38 -3.45 2.56
N CYS A 70 10.48 -3.41 3.89
CA CYS A 70 10.07 -4.50 4.78
C CYS A 70 9.29 -4.02 6.02
N GLU A 71 8.74 -2.80 6.00
CA GLU A 71 7.93 -2.27 7.10
C GLU A 71 7.01 -1.15 6.62
N ALA A 72 5.82 -1.07 7.21
CA ALA A 72 4.97 0.10 7.10
C ALA A 72 5.52 1.24 7.96
N SER A 73 5.35 2.47 7.51
CA SER A 73 5.68 3.66 8.31
C SER A 73 4.57 4.65 8.04
N GLU A 74 4.15 5.31 9.12
CA GLU A 74 3.04 6.27 9.25
C GLU A 74 2.36 6.69 7.94
N PHE A 75 1.04 6.47 7.88
CA PHE A 75 0.17 7.18 6.94
C PHE A 75 0.02 8.62 7.45
N SER A 76 0.68 9.57 6.81
CA SER A 76 0.33 11.00 6.89
C SER A 76 -0.26 11.45 5.57
#